data_AF-A0AAN9SZV6-F1
#
_entry.id   AF-A0AAN9SZV6-F1
#
_cell.length_a   1.000
_cell.length_b   1.000
_cell.length_c   1.000
_cell.angle_alpha   90.00
_cell.angle_beta   90.00
_cell.angle_gamma   90.00
#
_symmetry.space_group_name_H-M   'P 1'
#
loop_
_entity.id
_entity.type
_entity.pdbx_description
1 polymer ?
#
loop_
_entity_poly.entity_id
_entity_poly.type
_entity_poly.pdbx_seq_one_letter_code
_entity_poly.pdbx_strand_id
1 'polypeptide(L)' 'MAPSKASSKKSDPKAQALKTAKAMKSSAIFKKKAKKIRTFVTFHRPKTLKKDRNPKYPRISAPQRNKLDHYHILKYPLT' A
#
# COMPACT_ATOMS: atom_id res chain seq x y z
N MET A 1 57.20 12.91 -37.34
CA MET A 1 56.11 13.93 -37.42
C MET A 1 55.10 13.61 -36.32
N ALA A 2 54.80 14.56 -35.44
CA ALA A 2 53.98 14.36 -34.25
C ALA A 2 52.47 14.22 -34.58
N PRO A 3 51.67 13.46 -33.81
CA PRO A 3 50.24 13.35 -34.04
C PRO A 3 49.50 14.64 -33.68
N SER A 4 48.59 15.07 -34.56
CA SER A 4 47.80 16.29 -34.41
C SER A 4 46.87 16.23 -33.21
N LYS A 5 46.88 17.31 -32.42
CA LYS A 5 45.98 17.58 -31.28
C LYS A 5 44.51 17.48 -31.74
N ALA A 6 43.82 16.41 -31.33
CA ALA A 6 42.38 16.29 -31.51
C ALA A 6 41.69 17.39 -30.69
N SER A 7 41.09 18.35 -31.38
CA SER A 7 40.24 19.38 -30.78
C SER A 7 38.95 18.74 -30.28
N SER A 8 38.90 18.50 -28.97
CA SER A 8 37.66 18.16 -28.28
C SER A 8 36.69 19.34 -28.39
N LYS A 9 35.76 19.26 -29.36
CA LYS A 9 34.63 20.17 -29.46
C LYS A 9 33.83 20.07 -28.15
N LYS A 10 34.00 21.05 -27.26
CA LYS A 10 33.14 21.22 -26.08
C LYS A 10 31.73 21.48 -26.60
N SER A 11 30.83 20.51 -26.42
CA SER A 11 29.41 20.71 -26.70
C SER A 11 28.87 21.85 -25.83
N ASP A 12 28.01 22.69 -26.40
CA ASP A 12 27.44 23.83 -25.69
C ASP A 12 26.83 23.39 -24.34
N PRO A 13 27.28 23.96 -23.20
CA PRO A 13 26.90 23.49 -21.87
C PRO A 13 25.39 23.61 -21.66
N LYS A 14 24.75 24.59 -22.30
CA LYS A 14 23.30 24.81 -22.27
C LYS A 14 22.53 23.68 -22.99
N ALA A 15 23.04 23.20 -24.13
CA ALA A 15 22.42 22.11 -24.86
C ALA A 15 22.59 20.77 -24.12
N GLN A 16 23.72 20.58 -23.45
CA GLN A 16 23.98 19.41 -22.62
C GLN A 16 23.08 19.40 -21.38
N ALA A 17 22.93 20.53 -20.69
CA ALA A 17 22.02 20.70 -19.55
C ALA A 17 20.55 20.43 -19.90
N LEU A 18 20.10 20.91 -21.08
CA LEU A 18 18.73 20.66 -21.55
C LEU A 18 18.51 19.17 -21.89
N LYS A 19 19.53 18.47 -22.41
CA LYS A 19 19.46 17.03 -22.69
C LYS A 19 19.41 16.19 -21.41
N THR A 20 20.25 16.48 -20.41
CA THR A 20 20.19 15.81 -19.10
C THR A 20 18.88 16.09 -18.37
N ALA A 21 18.39 17.33 -18.39
CA ALA A 21 17.11 17.67 -17.77
C ALA A 21 15.93 16.92 -18.40
N LYS A 22 15.93 16.73 -19.73
CA LYS A 22 14.91 15.94 -20.43
C LYS A 22 15.00 14.45 -20.09
N ALA A 23 16.20 13.89 -20.02
CA ALA A 23 16.44 12.49 -19.65
C ALA A 23 16.06 12.18 -18.17
N MET A 24 16.28 13.11 -17.25
CA MET A 24 15.85 12.96 -15.85
C MET A 24 14.32 12.99 -15.70
N LYS A 25 13.62 13.77 -16.53
CA LYS A 25 12.16 13.94 -16.47
C LYS A 25 11.40 12.80 -17.16
N SER A 26 11.96 12.14 -18.18
CA SER A 26 11.29 11.12 -18.98
C SER A 26 11.22 9.72 -18.35
N SER A 27 11.90 9.48 -17.23
CA SER A 27 12.00 8.14 -16.61
C SER A 27 10.83 7.76 -15.67
N ALA A 28 9.74 8.54 -15.65
CA ALA A 28 8.94 8.66 -14.43
C ALA A 28 7.60 7.92 -14.36
N ILE A 29 7.19 7.08 -15.32
CA ILE A 29 5.78 6.64 -15.37
C ILE A 29 5.54 5.16 -15.01
N PHE A 30 6.39 4.18 -15.37
CA PHE A 30 5.95 2.77 -15.28
C PHE A 30 6.66 1.87 -14.27
N LYS A 31 7.82 2.23 -13.72
CA LYS A 31 8.48 1.44 -12.66
C LYS A 31 9.23 2.33 -11.69
N LYS A 32 8.51 3.17 -10.92
CA LYS A 32 9.09 3.71 -9.70
C LYS A 32 9.28 2.56 -8.71
N LYS A 33 10.46 1.92 -8.72
CA LYS A 33 11.01 1.35 -7.49
C LYS A 33 11.31 2.52 -6.55
N ALA A 34 10.24 3.10 -5.98
CA ALA A 34 10.39 4.11 -4.95
C ALA A 34 11.10 3.46 -3.77
N LYS A 35 12.25 4.01 -3.37
CA LYS A 35 12.93 3.57 -2.14
C LYS A 35 11.97 3.84 -0.98
N LYS A 36 11.59 2.80 -0.22
CA LYS A 36 10.76 2.95 0.98
C LYS A 36 11.64 3.47 2.11
N ILE A 37 11.65 4.80 2.30
CA ILE A 37 12.40 5.46 3.37
C ILE A 37 11.64 5.27 4.69
N ARG A 38 12.35 4.90 5.76
CA ARG A 38 11.82 4.83 7.12
C ARG A 38 12.14 6.16 7.81
N THR A 39 11.12 6.91 8.22
CA THR A 39 11.27 8.21 8.88
C THR A 39 11.31 8.11 10.40
N PHE A 40 10.88 6.99 10.97
CA PHE A 40 10.89 6.72 12.40
C PHE A 40 12.07 5.81 12.80
N VAL A 41 12.56 5.97 14.03
CA VAL A 41 13.62 5.13 14.61
C VAL A 41 13.09 3.77 15.02
N THR A 42 11.83 3.71 15.44
CA THR A 42 11.16 2.49 15.88
C THR A 42 10.50 1.75 14.70
N PHE A 43 10.64 0.43 14.69
CA PHE A 43 9.96 -0.41 13.72
C PHE A 43 8.53 -0.71 14.17
N HIS A 44 7.54 -0.33 13.37
CA HIS A 44 6.14 -0.67 13.59
C HIS A 44 5.73 -1.84 12.69
N ARG A 45 4.97 -2.78 13.26
CA ARG A 45 4.39 -3.89 12.48
C ARG A 45 3.52 -3.30 11.36
N PRO A 46 3.73 -3.69 10.09
CA PRO A 46 2.90 -3.22 9.00
C PRO A 46 1.45 -3.68 9.21
N LYS A 47 0.49 -2.82 8.88
CA LYS A 47 -0.91 -3.21 8.85
C LYS A 47 -1.11 -4.18 7.69
N THR A 48 -1.51 -5.39 8.01
CA THR A 48 -1.84 -6.44 7.05
C THR A 48 -3.34 -6.56 6.91
N LEU A 49 -3.80 -7.09 5.77
CA LEU A 49 -5.20 -7.46 5.60
C LEU A 49 -5.56 -8.52 6.64
N LYS A 50 -6.60 -8.25 7.43
CA LYS A 50 -7.22 -9.21 8.33
C LYS A 50 -8.47 -9.75 7.64
N LYS A 51 -8.50 -11.05 7.37
CA LYS A 51 -9.68 -11.71 6.80
C LYS A 51 -10.65 -12.03 7.93
N ASP A 52 -11.93 -11.92 7.64
CA ASP A 52 -12.97 -12.42 8.52
C ASP A 52 -12.94 -13.96 8.57
N ARG A 53 -13.46 -14.52 9.66
CA ARG A 53 -13.53 -15.97 9.83
C ARG A 53 -14.62 -16.53 8.90
N ASN A 54 -14.22 -17.39 7.98
CA ASN A 54 -15.14 -18.15 7.11
C ASN A 54 -15.02 -19.66 7.42
N PRO A 55 -15.77 -20.18 8.41
CA PRO A 55 -15.70 -21.60 8.78
C PRO A 55 -16.35 -22.46 7.69
N LYS A 56 -15.75 -23.62 7.40
CA LYS A 56 -16.28 -24.55 6.37
C LYS A 56 -17.55 -25.28 6.83
N TYR A 57 -17.79 -25.34 8.14
CA TYR A 57 -18.93 -25.99 8.77
C TYR A 57 -19.38 -25.19 10.00
N PRO A 58 -20.67 -25.24 10.36
CA PRO A 58 -21.14 -24.57 11.55
C PRO A 58 -20.55 -25.24 12.80
N ARG A 59 -20.21 -24.46 13.83
CA ARG A 59 -19.67 -24.99 15.10
C ARG A 59 -20.71 -25.79 15.90
N ILE A 60 -21.98 -25.49 15.69
CA ILE A 60 -23.14 -26.10 16.36
C ILE A 60 -24.16 -26.42 15.28
N SER A 61 -24.80 -27.58 15.37
CA SER A 61 -25.76 -28.05 14.37
C SER A 61 -27.03 -27.20 14.30
N ALA A 62 -27.55 -26.75 15.44
CA ALA A 62 -28.76 -25.93 15.52
C ALA A 62 -28.54 -24.74 16.47
N PRO A 63 -29.11 -23.56 16.14
CA PRO A 63 -29.10 -22.42 17.05
C PRO A 63 -29.94 -22.71 18.30
N GLN A 64 -29.60 -22.06 19.41
CA GLN A 64 -30.38 -22.16 20.63
C GLN A 64 -31.75 -21.47 20.45
N ARG A 65 -32.81 -22.08 20.98
CA ARG A 65 -34.14 -21.47 21.01
C ARG A 65 -34.14 -20.19 21.85
N ASN A 66 -34.90 -19.17 21.41
CA ASN A 66 -35.16 -18.01 22.25
C ASN A 66 -35.95 -18.44 23.49
N LYS A 67 -35.51 -18.02 24.68
CA LYS A 67 -36.18 -18.31 25.95
C LYS A 67 -37.15 -17.21 26.38
N LEU A 68 -37.11 -16.05 25.74
CA LEU A 68 -37.99 -14.91 26.02
C LEU A 68 -39.19 -14.95 25.07
N ASP A 69 -40.11 -15.88 25.32
CA ASP A 69 -41.39 -15.93 24.63
C ASP A 69 -42.45 -15.08 25.32
N HIS A 70 -43.61 -14.91 24.69
CA HIS A 70 -44.71 -14.07 25.16
C HIS A 70 -45.12 -14.39 26.61
N TYR A 71 -45.04 -15.66 27.00
CA TYR A 71 -45.39 -16.12 28.35
C TYR A 71 -44.31 -15.80 29.39
N HIS A 72 -43.03 -15.84 29.01
CA HIS A 72 -41.95 -15.36 29.89
C HIS A 72 -41.96 -13.83 30.04
N ILE A 73 -42.46 -13.11 29.03
CA ILE A 73 -42.57 -11.64 29.04
C ILE A 73 -43.77 -11.20 29.89
N LEU A 74 -44.97 -11.73 29.62
CA LEU A 74 -46.20 -11.40 30.32
C LEU A 74 -46.36 -12.30 31.55
N LYS A 75 -45.87 -11.84 32.70
CA LYS A 75 -45.89 -12.65 33.93
C LYS A 75 -47.26 -12.70 34.60
N TYR A 76 -47.84 -11.52 34.85
CA TYR A 76 -49.17 -11.37 35.43
C TYR A 76 -49.72 -9.99 35.08
N PRO A 77 -51.05 -9.85 34.97
CA PRO A 77 -51.67 -8.53 34.90
C PRO A 77 -51.54 -7.84 36.26
N LEU A 78 -51.23 -6.55 36.25
CA LEU A 78 -51.29 -5.73 37.47
C LEU A 78 -52.72 -5.23 37.65
N THR A 79 -53.30 -5.46 38.83
CA THR A 79 -54.61 -4.95 39.23
C THR A 79 -54.45 -3.71 40.08
#